data_AF-A0A067U085-F1
#
_entry.id   AF-A0A067U085-F1
#
_cell.length_a   1.000
_cell.length_b   1.000
_cell.length_c   1.000
_cell.angle_alpha   90.00
_cell.angle_beta   90.00
_cell.angle_gamma   90.00
#
_symmetry.space_group_name_H-M   'P 1'
#
loop_
_entity.id
_entity.type
_entity.pdbx_description
1 polymer ?
#
loop_
_entity_poly.entity_id
_entity_poly.type
_entity_poly.pdbx_seq_one_letter_code
_entity_poly.pdbx_strand_id
1 'polypeptide(L)'
;MSPPKFTTHPVAATSPAKPRIWWSNAIFFTLVHFAAVLGMCYFPPWSVRKETLLLWFLTWQLSDFGITIGYHRLYSHKAFRASFGVRVVLAILGSAAFQGSIKWWCLRHRLHHRFTDDPVHDPYAATRGLFYSHMGWIFYKPTYERMELIEREDLENDPVVRIQHKYYVPLALFFGFLCPALLGSLWHETMGSFVWGGLVARLCIWHCTFLVNSLAHWDGLQPYSDEDTSRGNFILALLTGGEGNHNFHSFPRDFRSGPSLIDWDPSKWIILGLQKLGLVTALRRARDDDLVEAIHHMRKKEGLGTVEPESNLWDGEIWKTNQVKEFAQGRCIVVIDSFAVDVTPYLGEHPGGANLLRKYSVGLSGDIDKWCKADWAFSGGMNNHSRAARRRMRELRVAKLVD
;
A
#
# COMPACT_ATOMS: atom_id res chain seq x y z
N MET A 1 22.27 25.27 -32.14
CA MET A 1 22.18 23.80 -32.28
C MET A 1 20.93 23.35 -31.57
N SER A 2 19.97 22.79 -32.29
CA SER A 2 18.71 22.29 -31.71
C SER A 2 18.99 21.06 -30.83
N PRO A 3 18.30 20.89 -29.68
CA PRO A 3 18.50 19.72 -28.84
C PRO A 3 18.02 18.45 -29.59
N PRO A 4 18.65 17.29 -29.34
CA PRO A 4 18.27 16.06 -30.00
C PRO A 4 16.84 15.69 -29.59
N LYS A 5 15.94 15.63 -30.57
CA LYS A 5 14.63 15.01 -30.40
C LYS A 5 14.87 13.53 -30.14
N PHE A 6 14.68 13.09 -28.90
CA PHE A 6 14.66 11.67 -28.56
C PHE A 6 13.48 11.03 -29.30
N THR A 7 13.77 10.29 -30.36
CA THR A 7 12.82 9.38 -31.00
C THR A 7 12.54 8.27 -30.01
N THR A 8 11.37 8.31 -29.39
CA THR A 8 10.80 7.15 -28.69
C THR A 8 10.53 6.09 -29.74
N HIS A 9 11.47 5.16 -29.92
CA HIS A 9 11.14 3.93 -30.62
C HIS A 9 10.01 3.25 -29.82
N PRO A 10 8.85 2.96 -30.44
CA PRO A 10 7.85 2.13 -29.80
C PRO A 10 8.52 0.78 -29.60
N VAL A 11 8.76 0.39 -28.35
CA VAL A 11 9.08 -1.01 -28.04
C VAL A 11 7.89 -1.80 -28.58
N ALA A 12 8.14 -2.63 -29.58
CA ALA A 12 7.12 -3.47 -30.17
C ALA A 12 6.49 -4.27 -29.01
N ALA A 13 5.23 -4.00 -28.71
CA ALA A 13 4.49 -4.72 -27.68
C ALA A 13 4.32 -6.16 -28.17
N THR A 14 5.27 -7.03 -27.81
CA THR A 14 5.05 -8.48 -27.89
C THR A 14 3.77 -8.76 -27.12
N SER A 15 2.77 -9.35 -27.77
CA SER A 15 1.53 -9.73 -27.11
C SER A 15 1.85 -10.45 -25.80
N PRO A 16 1.32 -10.01 -24.66
CA PRO A 16 1.69 -10.60 -23.38
C PRO A 16 1.41 -12.09 -23.44
N ALA A 17 2.43 -12.90 -23.13
CA ALA A 17 2.28 -14.35 -23.07
C ALA A 17 1.08 -14.69 -22.18
N LYS A 18 0.21 -15.61 -22.64
CA LYS A 18 -0.97 -16.01 -21.87
C LYS A 18 -0.54 -16.39 -20.45
N PRO A 19 -1.11 -15.78 -19.40
CA PRO A 19 -0.66 -16.01 -18.04
C PRO A 19 -0.87 -17.47 -17.64
N ARG A 20 0.16 -18.10 -17.06
CA ARG A 20 0.10 -19.51 -16.65
C ARG A 20 -0.82 -19.65 -15.43
N ILE A 21 -1.73 -20.62 -15.46
CA ILE A 21 -2.61 -20.92 -14.32
C ILE A 21 -1.78 -21.41 -13.12
N TRP A 22 -2.11 -20.91 -11.94
CA TRP A 22 -1.55 -21.35 -10.67
C TRP A 22 -2.45 -22.42 -10.04
N TRP A 23 -2.40 -23.63 -10.59
CA TRP A 23 -3.29 -24.74 -10.21
C TRP A 23 -3.36 -25.02 -8.70
N SER A 24 -2.25 -25.02 -7.98
CA SER A 24 -2.27 -25.25 -6.54
C SER A 24 -3.05 -24.18 -5.77
N ASN A 25 -2.92 -22.91 -6.18
CA ASN A 25 -3.63 -21.80 -5.55
C ASN A 25 -5.12 -21.82 -5.96
N ALA A 26 -5.41 -22.10 -7.23
CA ALA A 26 -6.76 -22.26 -7.74
C ALA A 26 -7.52 -23.36 -7.01
N ILE A 27 -6.94 -24.57 -6.93
CA ILE A 27 -7.53 -25.72 -6.25
C ILE A 27 -7.76 -25.40 -4.77
N PHE A 28 -6.75 -24.88 -4.07
CA PHE A 28 -6.88 -24.53 -2.65
C PHE A 28 -7.99 -23.50 -2.42
N PHE A 29 -7.99 -22.40 -3.17
CA PHE A 29 -8.96 -21.33 -3.04
C PHE A 29 -10.38 -21.87 -3.29
N THR A 30 -10.61 -22.58 -4.39
CA THR A 30 -11.93 -23.16 -4.72
C THR A 30 -12.38 -24.19 -3.69
N LEU A 31 -11.49 -25.07 -3.21
CA LEU A 31 -11.84 -26.08 -2.21
C LEU A 31 -12.20 -25.46 -0.86
N VAL A 32 -11.51 -24.41 -0.41
CA VAL A 32 -11.85 -23.72 0.84
C VAL A 32 -13.23 -23.06 0.73
N HIS A 33 -13.57 -22.46 -0.41
CA HIS A 33 -14.91 -21.89 -0.64
C HIS A 33 -15.99 -22.97 -0.63
N PHE A 34 -15.76 -24.06 -1.35
CA PHE A 34 -16.69 -25.18 -1.39
C PHE A 34 -16.90 -25.80 0.00
N ALA A 35 -15.81 -26.03 0.74
CA ALA A 35 -15.86 -26.57 2.10
C ALA A 35 -16.56 -25.62 3.07
N ALA A 36 -16.39 -24.30 2.93
CA ALA A 36 -17.08 -23.31 3.75
C ALA A 36 -18.60 -23.34 3.49
N VAL A 37 -19.01 -23.34 2.22
CA VAL A 37 -20.44 -23.41 1.83
C VAL A 37 -21.07 -24.71 2.31
N LEU A 38 -20.43 -25.85 2.04
CA LEU A 38 -20.90 -27.15 2.49
C LEU A 38 -20.97 -27.21 4.02
N GLY A 39 -19.94 -26.69 4.70
CA GLY A 39 -19.89 -26.59 6.15
C GLY A 39 -21.04 -25.76 6.73
N MET A 40 -21.37 -24.61 6.12
CA MET A 40 -22.53 -23.81 6.53
C MET A 40 -23.86 -24.55 6.34
N CYS A 41 -23.98 -25.44 5.36
CA CYS A 41 -25.17 -26.29 5.20
C CYS A 41 -25.30 -27.35 6.30
N TYR A 42 -24.20 -27.94 6.75
CA TYR A 42 -24.20 -28.93 7.85
C TYR A 42 -24.26 -28.29 9.25
N PHE A 43 -23.70 -27.10 9.39
CA PHE A 43 -23.62 -26.33 10.63
C PHE A 43 -24.20 -24.93 10.39
N PRO A 44 -25.50 -24.80 10.09
CA PRO A 44 -26.10 -23.48 9.87
C PRO A 44 -25.98 -22.59 11.12
N PRO A 45 -26.03 -21.26 10.96
CA PRO A 45 -25.75 -20.33 12.05
C PRO A 45 -26.73 -20.47 13.22
N TRP A 46 -27.95 -20.95 12.98
CA TRP A 46 -28.95 -21.21 14.01
C TRP A 46 -28.79 -22.57 14.73
N SER A 47 -27.95 -23.48 14.23
CA SER A 47 -27.70 -24.78 14.87
C SER A 47 -26.43 -24.82 15.70
N VAL A 48 -25.53 -23.86 15.51
CA VAL A 48 -24.28 -23.75 16.29
C VAL A 48 -24.48 -22.86 17.51
N ARG A 49 -23.62 -23.03 18.51
CA ARG A 49 -23.68 -22.21 19.72
C ARG A 49 -23.25 -20.76 19.44
N LYS A 50 -23.74 -19.85 20.29
CA LYS A 50 -23.40 -18.42 20.21
C LYS A 50 -21.90 -18.17 20.39
N GLU A 51 -21.23 -18.99 21.20
CA GLU A 51 -19.79 -18.96 21.42
C GLU A 51 -19.01 -19.24 20.12
N THR A 52 -19.49 -20.17 19.27
CA THR A 52 -18.92 -20.46 17.94
C THR A 52 -19.07 -19.28 16.99
N LEU A 53 -20.23 -18.61 16.98
CA LEU A 53 -20.44 -17.40 16.17
C LEU A 53 -19.60 -16.23 16.67
N LEU A 54 -19.46 -16.07 17.99
CA LEU A 54 -18.55 -15.07 18.56
C LEU A 54 -17.10 -15.36 18.18
N LEU A 55 -16.67 -16.62 18.25
CA LEU A 55 -15.34 -17.04 17.79
C LEU A 55 -15.14 -16.73 16.30
N TRP A 56 -16.13 -16.98 15.44
CA TRP A 56 -16.09 -16.58 14.03
C TRP A 56 -15.85 -15.09 13.85
N PHE A 57 -16.66 -14.27 14.50
CA PHE A 57 -16.51 -12.83 14.41
C PHE A 57 -15.13 -12.37 14.93
N LEU A 58 -14.69 -12.87 16.07
CA LEU A 58 -13.39 -12.50 16.65
C LEU A 58 -12.21 -12.94 15.78
N THR A 59 -12.22 -14.17 15.27
CA THR A 59 -11.14 -14.67 14.42
C THR A 59 -11.07 -13.92 13.09
N TRP A 60 -12.21 -13.56 12.51
CA TRP A 60 -12.27 -12.67 11.35
C TRP A 60 -11.66 -11.30 11.67
N GLN A 61 -12.18 -10.58 12.67
CA GLN A 61 -11.75 -9.20 12.95
C GLN A 61 -10.31 -9.10 13.46
N LEU A 62 -9.86 -10.04 14.29
CA LEU A 62 -8.47 -10.05 14.74
C LEU A 62 -7.51 -10.32 13.57
N SER A 63 -7.87 -11.21 12.65
CA SER A 63 -7.08 -11.43 11.44
C SER A 63 -7.07 -10.19 10.55
N ASP A 64 -8.20 -9.48 10.45
CA ASP A 64 -8.33 -8.23 9.69
C ASP A 64 -7.39 -7.16 10.25
N PHE A 65 -7.36 -6.96 11.57
CA PHE A 65 -6.40 -6.07 12.22
C PHE A 65 -4.94 -6.49 12.02
N GLY A 66 -4.66 -7.78 11.89
CA GLY A 66 -3.35 -8.28 11.47
C GLY A 66 -2.92 -7.76 10.10
N ILE A 67 -3.88 -7.68 9.16
CA ILE A 67 -3.67 -7.12 7.82
C ILE A 67 -3.62 -5.59 7.87
N THR A 68 -4.64 -4.92 8.39
CA THR A 68 -4.77 -3.45 8.33
C THR A 68 -3.72 -2.72 9.17
N ILE A 69 -3.50 -3.14 10.43
CA ILE A 69 -2.53 -2.51 11.32
C ILE A 69 -1.12 -3.02 11.02
N GLY A 70 -0.97 -4.34 10.85
CA GLY A 70 0.33 -4.99 10.65
C GLY A 70 0.84 -4.86 9.22
N TYR A 71 0.23 -5.57 8.28
CA TYR A 71 0.79 -5.74 6.94
C TYR A 71 0.71 -4.44 6.15
N HIS A 72 -0.43 -3.74 6.23
CA HIS A 72 -0.70 -2.51 5.51
C HIS A 72 0.02 -1.31 6.14
N ARG A 73 -0.43 -0.83 7.30
CA ARG A 73 0.05 0.46 7.87
C ARG A 73 1.47 0.38 8.46
N LEU A 74 1.78 -0.67 9.24
CA LEU A 74 3.09 -0.82 9.88
C LEU A 74 4.17 -1.21 8.86
N TYR A 75 4.01 -2.35 8.19
CA TYR A 75 5.07 -2.88 7.35
C TYR A 75 5.08 -2.30 5.94
N SER A 76 3.93 -2.18 5.25
CA SER A 76 3.96 -1.67 3.87
C SER A 76 4.22 -0.17 3.81
N HIS A 77 3.52 0.59 4.64
CA HIS A 77 3.54 2.06 4.61
C HIS A 77 4.50 2.71 5.60
N LYS A 78 5.02 1.97 6.58
CA LYS A 78 5.92 2.50 7.61
C LYS A 78 5.29 3.70 8.33
N ALA A 79 3.98 3.65 8.55
CA ALA A 79 3.20 4.77 9.09
C ALA A 79 3.46 5.01 10.58
N PHE A 80 4.02 4.02 11.27
CA PHE A 80 4.43 4.12 12.68
C PHE A 80 5.51 3.09 13.02
N ARG A 81 6.06 3.18 14.24
CA ARG A 81 6.95 2.17 14.83
C ARG A 81 6.23 1.43 15.94
N ALA A 82 6.42 0.11 16.01
CA ALA A 82 5.80 -0.74 17.01
C ALA A 82 6.84 -1.48 17.87
N SER A 83 6.52 -1.68 19.15
CA SER A 83 7.32 -2.51 20.05
C SER A 83 7.40 -3.95 19.55
N PHE A 84 8.39 -4.70 20.04
CA PHE A 84 8.58 -6.10 19.63
C PHE A 84 7.34 -6.96 19.87
N GLY A 85 6.69 -6.82 21.04
CA GLY A 85 5.48 -7.58 21.37
C GLY A 85 4.32 -7.31 20.41
N VAL A 86 4.07 -6.03 20.07
CA VAL A 86 3.04 -5.65 19.10
C VAL A 86 3.35 -6.25 17.73
N ARG A 87 4.60 -6.20 17.28
CA ARG A 87 5.03 -6.80 16.01
C ARG A 87 4.78 -8.31 15.96
N VAL A 88 5.06 -9.03 17.05
CA VAL A 88 4.80 -10.49 17.14
C VAL A 88 3.31 -10.79 17.09
N VAL A 89 2.50 -10.06 17.85
CA VAL A 89 1.04 -10.23 17.85
C VAL A 89 0.46 -9.99 16.46
N LEU A 90 0.81 -8.87 15.81
CA LEU A 90 0.35 -8.55 14.46
C LEU A 90 0.83 -9.58 13.42
N ALA A 91 2.03 -10.15 13.59
CA ALA A 91 2.52 -11.21 12.73
C ALA A 91 1.72 -12.52 12.86
N ILE A 92 1.31 -12.88 14.08
CA ILE A 92 0.43 -14.05 14.33
C ILE A 92 -0.96 -13.80 13.74
N LEU A 93 -1.57 -12.66 14.06
CA LEU A 93 -2.90 -12.29 13.59
C LEU A 93 -2.95 -12.20 12.06
N GLY A 94 -1.98 -11.55 11.43
CA GLY A 94 -1.91 -11.49 9.97
C GLY A 94 -1.60 -12.84 9.31
N SER A 95 -0.94 -13.77 10.02
CA SER A 95 -0.78 -15.14 9.52
C SER A 95 -2.12 -15.89 9.51
N ALA A 96 -2.98 -15.66 10.51
CA ALA A 96 -4.32 -16.25 10.58
C ALA A 96 -5.23 -15.83 9.42
N ALA A 97 -4.99 -14.66 8.82
CA ALA A 97 -5.69 -14.17 7.63
C ALA A 97 -5.45 -15.02 6.36
N PHE A 98 -4.35 -15.78 6.31
CA PHE A 98 -3.97 -16.60 5.16
C PHE A 98 -3.82 -15.82 3.83
N GLN A 99 -3.19 -14.63 3.85
CA GLN A 99 -3.01 -13.79 2.64
C GLN A 99 -1.56 -13.72 2.11
N GLY A 100 -0.75 -14.74 2.39
CA GLY A 100 0.71 -14.70 2.23
C GLY A 100 1.42 -14.17 3.47
N SER A 101 2.74 -14.36 3.52
CA SER A 101 3.58 -13.83 4.61
C SER A 101 3.66 -12.30 4.56
N ILE A 102 4.08 -11.66 5.66
CA ILE A 102 4.33 -10.19 5.69
C ILE A 102 5.20 -9.76 4.51
N LYS A 103 6.35 -10.41 4.30
CA LYS A 103 7.28 -10.07 3.20
C LYS A 103 6.58 -10.14 1.83
N TRP A 104 5.93 -11.25 1.54
CA TRP A 104 5.22 -11.49 0.28
C TRP A 104 4.10 -10.48 0.02
N TRP A 105 3.30 -10.16 1.04
CA TRP A 105 2.17 -9.24 0.94
C TRP A 105 2.66 -7.80 0.76
N CYS A 106 3.60 -7.36 1.61
CA CYS A 106 4.09 -5.98 1.60
C CYS A 106 4.80 -5.63 0.28
N LEU A 107 5.58 -6.54 -0.29
CA LEU A 107 6.25 -6.28 -1.57
C LEU A 107 5.26 -6.09 -2.73
N ARG A 108 4.19 -6.89 -2.76
CA ARG A 108 3.12 -6.74 -3.77
C ARG A 108 2.32 -5.48 -3.55
N HIS A 109 1.99 -5.18 -2.31
CA HIS A 109 1.22 -3.99 -1.98
C HIS A 109 2.01 -2.70 -2.27
N ARG A 110 3.31 -2.66 -1.96
CA ARG A 110 4.21 -1.57 -2.38
C ARG A 110 4.34 -1.46 -3.90
N LEU A 111 4.33 -2.60 -4.61
CA LEU A 111 4.33 -2.61 -6.07
C LEU A 111 3.04 -2.02 -6.64
N HIS A 112 1.89 -2.42 -6.10
CA HIS A 112 0.58 -1.86 -6.42
C HIS A 112 0.59 -0.35 -6.22
N HIS A 113 0.94 0.16 -5.03
CA HIS A 113 0.99 1.60 -4.77
C HIS A 113 1.87 2.40 -5.74
N ARG A 114 2.92 1.78 -6.29
CA ARG A 114 3.84 2.45 -7.20
C ARG A 114 3.34 2.45 -8.64
N PHE A 115 2.55 1.45 -9.01
CA PHE A 115 2.07 1.26 -10.38
C PHE A 115 0.55 1.09 -10.41
N THR A 116 -0.18 1.73 -9.49
CA THR A 116 -1.63 1.59 -9.35
C THR A 116 -2.29 1.73 -10.71
N ASP A 117 -3.20 0.82 -11.05
CA ASP A 117 -3.94 0.79 -12.31
C ASP A 117 -3.14 0.45 -13.58
N ASP A 118 -1.82 0.26 -13.49
CA ASP A 118 -1.02 -0.25 -14.61
C ASP A 118 -1.39 -1.71 -14.91
N PRO A 119 -1.93 -2.02 -16.10
CA PRO A 119 -2.45 -3.36 -16.42
C PRO A 119 -1.38 -4.45 -16.48
N VAL A 120 -0.10 -4.08 -16.52
CA VAL A 120 1.05 -5.00 -16.59
C VAL A 120 1.72 -5.13 -15.23
N HIS A 121 1.95 -4.01 -14.55
CA HIS A 121 2.81 -3.96 -13.37
C HIS A 121 2.05 -3.98 -12.03
N ASP A 122 0.78 -3.57 -12.00
CA ASP A 122 -0.06 -3.68 -10.81
C ASP A 122 -0.51 -5.14 -10.62
N PRO A 123 -0.17 -5.78 -9.48
CA PRO A 123 -0.58 -7.16 -9.19
C PRO A 123 -2.09 -7.41 -9.30
N TYR A 124 -2.91 -6.42 -8.98
CA TYR A 124 -4.37 -6.53 -8.92
C TYR A 124 -5.07 -5.36 -9.62
N ALA A 125 -4.47 -4.87 -10.71
CA ALA A 125 -4.94 -3.76 -11.54
C ALA A 125 -6.48 -3.73 -11.72
N ALA A 126 -7.13 -2.69 -11.20
CA ALA A 126 -8.57 -2.49 -11.38
C ALA A 126 -8.95 -2.26 -12.86
N THR A 127 -8.03 -1.71 -13.64
CA THR A 127 -8.16 -1.51 -15.10
C THR A 127 -8.31 -2.80 -15.90
N ARG A 128 -7.96 -3.96 -15.32
CA ARG A 128 -8.20 -5.29 -15.92
C ARG A 128 -9.61 -5.83 -15.66
N GLY A 129 -10.45 -5.05 -14.98
CA GLY A 129 -11.85 -5.34 -14.72
C GLY A 129 -12.10 -5.83 -13.30
N LEU A 130 -13.33 -5.60 -12.83
CA LEU A 130 -13.75 -5.82 -11.44
C LEU A 130 -13.50 -7.25 -10.94
N PHE A 131 -13.78 -8.26 -11.77
CA PHE A 131 -13.52 -9.66 -11.38
C PHE A 131 -12.03 -9.94 -11.22
N TYR A 132 -11.19 -9.39 -12.11
CA TYR A 132 -9.75 -9.59 -12.05
C TYR A 132 -9.18 -9.02 -10.75
N SER A 133 -9.49 -7.76 -10.42
CA SER A 133 -8.98 -7.10 -9.22
C SER A 133 -9.55 -7.67 -7.92
N HIS A 134 -10.80 -8.16 -7.94
CA HIS A 134 -11.40 -8.82 -6.79
C HIS A 134 -10.71 -10.16 -6.49
N MET A 135 -10.74 -11.13 -7.41
CA MET A 135 -10.17 -12.46 -7.15
C MET A 135 -9.49 -13.12 -8.36
N GLY A 136 -9.70 -12.60 -9.57
CA GLY A 136 -9.19 -13.23 -10.79
C GLY A 136 -7.66 -13.33 -10.82
N TRP A 137 -6.95 -12.36 -10.24
CA TRP A 137 -5.48 -12.34 -10.16
C TRP A 137 -4.90 -13.56 -9.39
N ILE A 138 -5.66 -14.15 -8.46
CA ILE A 138 -5.24 -15.27 -7.60
C ILE A 138 -5.00 -16.55 -8.42
N PHE A 139 -5.71 -16.72 -9.53
CA PHE A 139 -5.67 -17.94 -10.34
C PHE A 139 -4.47 -18.03 -11.29
N TYR A 140 -3.69 -16.97 -11.42
CA TYR A 140 -2.56 -16.90 -12.35
C TYR A 140 -1.23 -16.79 -11.62
N LYS A 141 -0.19 -17.43 -12.15
CA LYS A 141 1.17 -17.30 -11.64
C LYS A 141 1.64 -15.89 -11.92
N PRO A 142 2.00 -15.11 -10.89
CA PRO A 142 2.40 -13.74 -11.10
C PRO A 142 3.84 -13.64 -11.62
N THR A 143 4.08 -12.67 -12.49
CA THR A 143 5.40 -12.22 -12.94
C THR A 143 5.52 -10.73 -12.64
N TYR A 144 6.53 -10.34 -11.88
CA TYR A 144 6.72 -8.94 -11.49
C TYR A 144 8.10 -8.44 -11.91
N GLU A 145 8.20 -8.00 -13.16
CA GLU A 145 9.46 -7.50 -13.74
C GLU A 145 10.02 -6.31 -12.96
N ARG A 146 9.14 -5.49 -12.35
CA ARG A 146 9.51 -4.29 -11.59
C ARG A 146 9.66 -4.50 -10.08
N MET A 147 9.61 -5.74 -9.60
CA MET A 147 9.69 -6.03 -8.16
C MET A 147 11.03 -5.62 -7.54
N GLU A 148 12.10 -5.58 -8.32
CA GLU A 148 13.43 -5.12 -7.89
C GLU A 148 13.47 -3.62 -7.58
N LEU A 149 12.52 -2.84 -8.12
CA LEU A 149 12.40 -1.41 -7.82
C LEU A 149 11.80 -1.16 -6.42
N ILE A 150 11.23 -2.18 -5.79
CA ILE A 150 10.53 -2.07 -4.51
C ILE A 150 11.51 -2.31 -3.36
N GLU A 151 11.61 -1.30 -2.49
CA GLU A 151 12.37 -1.35 -1.24
C GLU A 151 11.91 -2.55 -0.40
N ARG A 152 12.87 -3.28 0.18
CA ARG A 152 12.62 -4.53 0.91
C ARG A 152 13.52 -4.74 2.11
N GLU A 153 14.55 -3.93 2.25
CA GLU A 153 15.61 -4.06 3.24
C GLU A 153 15.04 -4.01 4.66
N ASP A 154 14.01 -3.18 4.89
CA ASP A 154 13.34 -3.12 6.18
C ASP A 154 12.63 -4.44 6.55
N LEU A 155 12.03 -5.12 5.57
CA LEU A 155 11.38 -6.42 5.75
C LEU A 155 12.40 -7.55 5.93
N GLU A 156 13.53 -7.45 5.24
CA GLU A 156 14.62 -8.43 5.29
C GLU A 156 15.45 -8.33 6.56
N ASN A 157 15.51 -7.15 7.18
CA ASN A 157 16.24 -6.92 8.42
C ASN A 157 15.38 -7.14 9.68
N ASP A 158 14.04 -7.17 9.56
CA ASP A 158 13.17 -7.39 10.72
C ASP A 158 13.12 -8.89 11.11
N PRO A 159 13.56 -9.28 12.33
CA PRO A 159 13.58 -10.67 12.75
C PRO A 159 12.18 -11.31 12.85
N VAL A 160 11.14 -10.54 13.20
CA VAL A 160 9.75 -11.04 13.26
C VAL A 160 9.27 -11.39 11.86
N VAL A 161 9.53 -10.51 10.89
CA VAL A 161 9.17 -10.74 9.48
C VAL A 161 9.89 -11.95 8.91
N ARG A 162 11.20 -12.10 9.19
CA ARG A 162 11.99 -13.23 8.70
C ARG A 162 11.48 -14.57 9.25
N ILE A 163 11.21 -14.65 10.55
CA ILE A 163 10.69 -15.86 11.20
C ILE A 163 9.30 -16.17 10.65
N GLN A 164 8.43 -15.17 10.59
CA GLN A 164 7.07 -15.33 10.09
C GLN A 164 7.06 -15.78 8.63
N HIS A 165 7.94 -15.23 7.78
CA HIS A 165 8.07 -15.63 6.38
C HIS A 165 8.56 -17.08 6.25
N LYS A 166 9.56 -17.48 7.05
CA LYS A 166 10.12 -18.84 7.03
C LYS A 166 9.10 -19.90 7.46
N TYR A 167 8.28 -19.60 8.48
CA TYR A 167 7.29 -20.54 9.03
C TYR A 167 5.85 -20.19 8.67
N TYR A 168 5.66 -19.43 7.58
CA TYR A 168 4.36 -18.86 7.24
C TYR A 168 3.26 -19.91 7.11
N VAL A 169 3.49 -20.97 6.33
CA VAL A 169 2.47 -21.98 6.04
C VAL A 169 2.02 -22.70 7.33
N PRO A 170 2.91 -23.23 8.19
CA PRO A 170 2.51 -23.77 9.49
C PRO A 170 1.75 -22.78 10.37
N LEU A 171 2.21 -21.52 10.46
CA LEU A 171 1.54 -20.50 11.27
C LEU A 171 0.14 -20.21 10.75
N ALA A 172 -0.01 -20.04 9.44
CA ALA A 172 -1.28 -19.72 8.80
C ALA A 172 -2.28 -20.89 8.88
N LEU A 173 -1.81 -22.14 8.72
CA LEU A 173 -2.63 -23.32 8.91
C LEU A 173 -3.07 -23.48 10.38
N PHE A 174 -2.15 -23.26 11.32
CA PHE A 174 -2.46 -23.38 12.75
C PHE A 174 -3.40 -22.27 13.22
N PHE A 175 -2.98 -21.00 13.15
CA PHE A 175 -3.75 -19.88 13.69
C PHE A 175 -4.99 -19.56 12.87
N GLY A 176 -4.92 -19.79 11.56
CA GLY A 176 -6.10 -19.78 10.71
C GLY A 176 -6.99 -20.93 11.13
N PHE A 177 -6.69 -22.16 10.74
CA PHE A 177 -7.69 -23.24 10.65
C PHE A 177 -7.77 -24.12 11.89
N LEU A 178 -6.65 -24.55 12.45
CA LEU A 178 -6.65 -25.51 13.55
C LEU A 178 -7.03 -24.87 14.89
N CYS A 179 -6.52 -23.68 15.19
CA CYS A 179 -6.71 -22.98 16.46
C CYS A 179 -8.20 -22.72 16.77
N PRO A 180 -9.04 -22.23 15.83
CA PRO A 180 -10.47 -22.10 16.07
C PRO A 180 -11.16 -23.43 16.40
N ALA A 181 -10.77 -24.53 15.75
CA ALA A 181 -11.32 -25.85 16.05
C ALA A 181 -10.95 -26.29 17.48
N LEU A 182 -9.69 -26.09 17.89
CA LEU A 182 -9.22 -26.41 19.23
C LEU A 182 -9.95 -25.57 20.29
N LEU A 183 -10.14 -24.28 20.06
CA LEU A 183 -10.93 -23.44 20.95
C LEU A 183 -12.39 -23.93 21.02
N GLY A 184 -12.96 -24.33 19.88
CA GLY A 184 -14.29 -24.93 19.80
C GLY A 184 -14.52 -26.15 20.69
N SER A 185 -13.47 -26.93 20.93
CA SER A 185 -13.54 -28.11 21.80
C SER A 185 -13.89 -27.77 23.25
N LEU A 186 -13.59 -26.55 23.71
CA LEU A 186 -13.92 -26.06 25.06
C LEU A 186 -15.44 -25.99 25.32
N TRP A 187 -16.26 -25.91 24.27
CA TRP A 187 -17.72 -25.95 24.36
C TRP A 187 -18.32 -27.07 23.48
N HIS A 188 -17.52 -28.10 23.20
CA HIS A 188 -17.91 -29.31 22.46
C HIS A 188 -18.37 -29.09 21.00
N GLU A 189 -17.93 -28.01 20.34
CA GLU A 189 -18.22 -27.73 18.93
C GLU A 189 -16.94 -27.59 18.09
N THR A 190 -16.06 -28.59 18.12
CA THR A 190 -14.80 -28.60 17.35
C THR A 190 -15.05 -28.38 15.85
N MET A 191 -15.98 -29.14 15.25
CA MET A 191 -16.27 -29.05 13.81
C MET A 191 -17.03 -27.77 13.45
N GLY A 192 -18.01 -27.35 14.25
CA GLY A 192 -18.71 -26.09 14.05
C GLY A 192 -17.75 -24.89 14.09
N SER A 193 -16.79 -24.91 15.03
CA SER A 193 -15.77 -23.87 15.15
C SER A 193 -14.72 -23.91 14.06
N PHE A 194 -14.38 -25.10 13.54
CA PHE A 194 -13.56 -25.22 12.33
C PHE A 194 -14.28 -24.63 11.09
N VAL A 195 -15.57 -24.88 10.94
CA VAL A 195 -16.35 -24.31 9.82
C VAL A 195 -16.45 -22.80 9.96
N TRP A 196 -16.93 -22.30 11.10
CA TRP A 196 -17.21 -20.87 11.28
C TRP A 196 -15.95 -20.05 11.56
N GLY A 197 -15.23 -20.34 12.64
CA GLY A 197 -13.98 -19.63 12.99
C GLY A 197 -12.81 -19.99 12.09
N GLY A 198 -12.89 -21.13 11.40
CA GLY A 198 -11.91 -21.50 10.40
C GLY A 198 -12.27 -21.03 8.99
N LEU A 199 -13.10 -21.80 8.30
CA LEU A 199 -13.36 -21.60 6.87
C LEU A 199 -14.10 -20.30 6.57
N VAL A 200 -15.24 -20.05 7.22
CA VAL A 200 -16.10 -18.88 6.94
C VAL A 200 -15.39 -17.57 7.31
N ALA A 201 -14.70 -17.53 8.44
CA ALA A 201 -13.87 -16.37 8.82
C ALA A 201 -12.84 -16.02 7.73
N ARG A 202 -12.25 -17.01 7.05
CA ARG A 202 -11.30 -16.79 5.96
C ARG A 202 -11.96 -16.22 4.71
N LEU A 203 -13.13 -16.72 4.34
CA LEU A 203 -13.89 -16.15 3.23
C LEU A 203 -14.24 -14.69 3.51
N CYS A 204 -14.71 -14.36 4.72
CA CYS A 204 -15.02 -12.98 5.10
C CYS A 204 -13.82 -12.05 4.94
N ILE A 205 -12.68 -12.37 5.55
CA ILE A 205 -11.48 -11.52 5.45
C ILE A 205 -10.93 -11.42 4.02
N TRP A 206 -10.92 -12.52 3.27
CA TRP A 206 -10.46 -12.52 1.87
C TRP A 206 -11.32 -11.59 1.03
N HIS A 207 -12.64 -11.75 1.07
CA HIS A 207 -13.53 -10.89 0.31
C HIS A 207 -13.50 -9.43 0.79
N CYS A 208 -13.36 -9.14 2.09
CA CYS A 208 -13.16 -7.78 2.56
C CYS A 208 -11.88 -7.15 1.98
N THR A 209 -10.77 -7.87 1.97
CA THR A 209 -9.53 -7.38 1.34
C THR A 209 -9.69 -7.20 -0.17
N PHE A 210 -10.37 -8.13 -0.84
CA PHE A 210 -10.60 -8.07 -2.28
C PHE A 210 -11.54 -6.93 -2.68
N LEU A 211 -12.50 -6.57 -1.83
CA LEU A 211 -13.36 -5.40 -2.03
C LEU A 211 -12.55 -4.09 -2.09
N VAL A 212 -11.47 -3.99 -1.31
CA VAL A 212 -10.56 -2.83 -1.37
C VAL A 212 -9.89 -2.75 -2.75
N ASN A 213 -9.37 -3.86 -3.27
CA ASN A 213 -8.76 -3.88 -4.60
C ASN A 213 -9.76 -3.69 -5.74
N SER A 214 -11.04 -3.97 -5.50
CA SER A 214 -12.08 -4.02 -6.55
C SER A 214 -13.08 -2.89 -6.45
N LEU A 215 -14.02 -2.93 -5.50
CA LEU A 215 -15.11 -1.94 -5.43
C LEU A 215 -14.59 -0.57 -4.99
N ALA A 216 -13.55 -0.53 -4.15
CA ALA A 216 -12.93 0.74 -3.78
C ALA A 216 -12.12 1.37 -4.93
N HIS A 217 -12.06 0.73 -6.10
CA HIS A 217 -11.56 1.31 -7.36
C HIS A 217 -12.68 1.57 -8.39
N TRP A 218 -13.94 1.24 -8.07
CA TRP A 218 -15.05 1.30 -9.01
C TRP A 218 -16.12 2.32 -8.62
N ASP A 219 -16.49 2.37 -7.34
CA ASP A 219 -17.60 3.18 -6.85
C ASP A 219 -17.24 3.89 -5.53
N GLY A 220 -17.60 5.18 -5.43
CA GLY A 220 -17.32 6.03 -4.28
C GLY A 220 -16.74 7.40 -4.64
N LEU A 221 -16.32 8.12 -3.60
CA LEU A 221 -15.88 9.52 -3.67
C LEU A 221 -14.37 9.65 -3.89
N GLN A 222 -13.92 10.70 -4.59
CA GLN A 222 -12.50 11.02 -4.77
C GLN A 222 -12.13 12.41 -4.21
N PRO A 223 -12.29 12.66 -2.89
CA PRO A 223 -12.11 13.99 -2.33
C PRO A 223 -10.65 14.49 -2.32
N TYR A 224 -9.65 13.62 -2.48
CA TYR A 224 -8.23 13.97 -2.36
C TYR A 224 -7.47 13.91 -3.69
N SER A 225 -7.71 12.89 -4.50
CA SER A 225 -7.02 12.73 -5.78
C SER A 225 -7.84 11.90 -6.77
N ASP A 226 -7.55 12.09 -8.05
CA ASP A 226 -8.10 11.33 -9.17
C ASP A 226 -6.99 10.92 -10.15
N GLU A 227 -5.74 10.88 -9.66
CA GLU A 227 -4.59 10.38 -10.42
C GLU A 227 -4.63 8.86 -10.59
N ASP A 228 -5.41 8.17 -9.76
CA ASP A 228 -5.75 6.77 -9.88
C ASP A 228 -7.26 6.56 -9.63
N THR A 229 -7.71 5.31 -9.76
CA THR A 229 -9.12 4.94 -9.61
C THR A 229 -9.56 4.73 -8.14
N SER A 230 -8.69 4.93 -7.15
CA SER A 230 -9.06 4.71 -5.75
C SER A 230 -10.17 5.67 -5.28
N ARG A 231 -11.15 5.14 -4.56
CA ARG A 231 -12.39 5.80 -4.16
C ARG A 231 -12.72 5.50 -2.70
N GLY A 232 -13.21 6.50 -1.97
CA GLY A 232 -13.72 6.35 -0.62
C GLY A 232 -15.19 5.93 -0.63
N ASN A 233 -15.52 4.85 0.10
CA ASN A 233 -16.89 4.38 0.27
C ASN A 233 -17.12 3.96 1.72
N PHE A 234 -18.08 4.59 2.40
CA PHE A 234 -18.37 4.34 3.81
C PHE A 234 -18.84 2.90 4.08
N ILE A 235 -19.64 2.32 3.19
CA ILE A 235 -20.11 0.93 3.34
C ILE A 235 -18.91 -0.03 3.25
N LEU A 236 -17.99 0.22 2.31
CA LEU A 236 -16.75 -0.55 2.24
C LEU A 236 -15.91 -0.35 3.51
N ALA A 237 -15.78 0.89 4.01
CA ALA A 237 -15.03 1.16 5.23
C ALA A 237 -15.58 0.37 6.44
N LEU A 238 -16.91 0.22 6.55
CA LEU A 238 -17.53 -0.61 7.59
C LEU A 238 -17.14 -2.10 7.47
N LEU A 239 -17.13 -2.63 6.24
CA LEU A 239 -16.80 -4.04 5.98
C LEU A 239 -15.30 -4.35 6.11
N THR A 240 -14.43 -3.38 5.86
CA THR A 240 -12.97 -3.58 5.73
C THR A 240 -12.17 -2.91 6.85
N GLY A 241 -12.77 -2.72 8.03
CA GLY A 241 -12.04 -2.16 9.19
C GLY A 241 -11.47 -0.75 8.97
N GLY A 242 -12.12 0.04 8.11
CA GLY A 242 -11.74 1.41 7.73
C GLY A 242 -11.05 1.55 6.38
N GLU A 243 -10.53 0.47 5.79
CA GLU A 243 -9.72 0.53 4.56
C GLU A 243 -10.50 0.94 3.29
N GLY A 244 -11.84 0.93 3.34
CA GLY A 244 -12.72 1.38 2.27
C GLY A 244 -12.73 2.89 2.05
N ASN A 245 -12.10 3.70 2.92
CA ASN A 245 -11.79 5.10 2.65
C ASN A 245 -10.59 5.23 1.68
N HIS A 246 -10.65 4.50 0.58
CA HIS A 246 -9.49 4.11 -0.20
C HIS A 246 -8.87 5.27 -0.98
N ASN A 247 -9.62 6.33 -1.33
CA ASN A 247 -9.05 7.52 -1.96
C ASN A 247 -7.96 8.22 -1.11
N PHE A 248 -7.98 7.99 0.22
CA PHE A 248 -6.94 8.47 1.11
C PHE A 248 -5.58 7.77 0.90
N HIS A 249 -5.51 6.73 0.06
CA HIS A 249 -4.27 6.15 -0.45
C HIS A 249 -3.36 7.18 -1.14
N SER A 250 -3.90 8.34 -1.53
CA SER A 250 -3.15 9.54 -1.93
C SER A 250 -2.10 10.01 -0.89
N PHE A 251 -2.31 9.66 0.39
CA PHE A 251 -1.42 9.94 1.51
C PHE A 251 -0.93 8.65 2.18
N PRO A 252 -0.16 7.80 1.46
CA PRO A 252 0.06 6.41 1.85
C PRO A 252 0.86 6.26 3.16
N ARG A 253 1.58 7.29 3.61
CA ARG A 253 2.36 7.23 4.87
C ARG A 253 1.56 7.67 6.10
N ASP A 254 0.35 8.19 5.93
CA ASP A 254 -0.53 8.51 7.06
C ASP A 254 -0.99 7.21 7.72
N PHE A 255 -0.97 7.14 9.05
CA PHE A 255 -1.41 5.95 9.78
C PHE A 255 -2.93 5.75 9.77
N ARG A 256 -3.69 6.74 9.30
CA ARG A 256 -5.16 6.75 9.24
C ARG A 256 -5.64 6.41 7.83
N SER A 257 -6.84 5.84 7.72
CA SER A 257 -7.58 5.72 6.47
C SER A 257 -8.68 6.78 6.45
N GLY A 258 -8.26 8.06 6.43
CA GLY A 258 -9.13 9.24 6.53
C GLY A 258 -8.70 10.19 7.67
N PRO A 259 -8.65 11.51 7.44
CA PRO A 259 -8.10 12.45 8.39
C PRO A 259 -9.05 12.77 9.56
N SER A 260 -10.36 12.56 9.39
CA SER A 260 -11.35 12.92 10.39
C SER A 260 -11.34 11.95 11.58
N LEU A 261 -11.66 12.47 12.76
CA LEU A 261 -11.81 11.65 13.97
C LEU A 261 -13.01 10.70 13.87
N ILE A 262 -14.06 11.13 13.16
CA ILE A 262 -15.30 10.36 12.96
C ILE A 262 -15.26 9.43 11.75
N ASP A 263 -14.22 9.49 10.92
CA ASP A 263 -14.02 8.49 9.87
C ASP A 263 -13.94 7.12 10.53
N TRP A 264 -14.82 6.21 10.13
CA TRP A 264 -14.86 4.85 10.64
C TRP A 264 -13.54 4.16 10.30
N ASP A 265 -12.69 4.00 11.31
CA ASP A 265 -11.38 3.39 11.20
C ASP A 265 -10.99 2.80 12.56
N PRO A 266 -11.49 1.59 12.88
CA PRO A 266 -11.12 0.87 14.11
C PRO A 266 -9.62 0.65 14.25
N SER A 267 -8.91 0.46 13.12
CA SER A 267 -7.46 0.28 13.09
C SER A 267 -6.74 1.54 13.62
N LYS A 268 -7.17 2.74 13.22
CA LYS A 268 -6.69 4.04 13.77
C LYS A 268 -6.89 4.11 15.28
N TRP A 269 -8.06 3.72 15.79
CA TRP A 269 -8.34 3.79 17.22
C TRP A 269 -7.50 2.81 18.03
N ILE A 270 -7.29 1.59 17.53
CA ILE A 270 -6.39 0.61 18.16
C ILE A 270 -4.95 1.14 18.18
N ILE A 271 -4.46 1.70 17.06
CA ILE A 271 -3.12 2.29 16.98
C ILE A 271 -2.95 3.44 17.99
N LEU A 272 -3.95 4.32 18.12
CA LEU A 272 -3.93 5.41 19.11
C LEU A 272 -3.97 4.87 20.55
N GLY A 273 -4.70 3.80 20.82
CA GLY A 273 -4.69 3.12 22.11
C GLY A 273 -3.30 2.57 22.44
N LEU A 274 -2.66 1.86 21.50
CA LEU A 274 -1.29 1.35 21.65
C LEU A 274 -0.26 2.48 21.82
N GLN A 275 -0.47 3.63 21.17
CA GLN A 275 0.37 4.81 21.34
C GLN A 275 0.27 5.35 22.77
N LYS A 276 -0.94 5.46 23.34
CA LYS A 276 -1.13 5.90 24.73
C LYS A 276 -0.44 4.98 25.74
N LEU A 277 -0.32 3.69 25.42
CA LEU A 277 0.40 2.70 26.22
C LEU A 277 1.93 2.70 25.99
N GLY A 278 2.45 3.57 25.11
CA GLY A 278 3.87 3.62 24.75
C GLY A 278 4.35 2.45 23.88
N LEU A 279 3.44 1.61 23.38
CA LEU A 279 3.75 0.44 22.55
C LEU A 279 3.93 0.78 21.07
N VAL A 280 3.39 1.92 20.64
CA VAL A 280 3.53 2.48 19.30
C VAL A 280 4.07 3.90 19.40
N THR A 281 5.02 4.26 18.52
CA THR A 281 5.65 5.59 18.47
C THR A 281 5.79 6.07 17.02
N ALA A 282 6.20 7.33 16.85
CA ALA A 282 6.49 7.95 15.54
C ALA A 282 5.32 7.82 14.52
N LEU A 283 4.09 8.10 14.97
CA LEU A 283 2.93 8.16 14.08
C LEU A 283 3.16 9.24 13.00
N ARG A 284 3.02 8.85 11.75
CA ARG A 284 3.10 9.74 10.59
C ARG A 284 1.71 10.18 10.18
N ARG A 285 1.58 11.47 9.85
CA ARG A 285 0.33 12.09 9.37
C ARG A 285 0.65 12.94 8.15
N ALA A 286 -0.28 13.00 7.20
CA ALA A 286 -0.25 14.02 6.16
C ALA A 286 -0.32 15.42 6.80
N ARG A 287 0.36 16.40 6.22
CA ARG A 287 0.26 17.80 6.68
C ARG A 287 -1.14 18.32 6.38
N ASP A 288 -1.67 19.14 7.26
CA ASP A 288 -3.01 19.70 7.07
C ASP A 288 -3.08 20.56 5.79
N ASP A 289 -2.01 21.30 5.48
CA ASP A 289 -1.89 22.06 4.21
C ASP A 289 -1.90 21.15 2.97
N ASP A 290 -1.41 19.92 3.08
CA ASP A 290 -1.46 18.96 1.97
C ASP A 290 -2.86 18.40 1.76
N LEU A 291 -3.59 18.19 2.86
CA LEU A 291 -4.98 17.71 2.84
C LEU A 291 -5.92 18.80 2.30
N VAL A 292 -5.79 20.03 2.80
CA VAL A 292 -6.63 21.16 2.40
C VAL A 292 -6.44 21.46 0.92
N GLU A 293 -5.19 21.49 0.43
CA GLU A 293 -4.91 21.72 -0.98
C GLU A 293 -5.47 20.62 -1.87
N ALA A 294 -5.31 19.35 -1.48
CA ALA A 294 -5.86 18.22 -2.24
C ALA A 294 -7.38 18.33 -2.40
N ILE A 295 -8.09 18.64 -1.30
CA ILE A 295 -9.54 18.87 -1.33
C ILE A 295 -9.90 20.10 -2.17
N HIS A 296 -9.17 21.21 -2.01
CA HIS A 296 -9.41 22.43 -2.77
C HIS A 296 -9.25 22.16 -4.28
N HIS A 297 -8.19 21.46 -4.66
CA HIS A 297 -7.92 21.06 -6.03
C HIS A 297 -9.05 20.23 -6.62
N MET A 298 -9.51 19.19 -5.91
CA MET A 298 -10.62 18.35 -6.36
C MET A 298 -11.93 19.14 -6.49
N ARG A 299 -12.27 19.98 -5.51
CA ARG A 299 -13.43 20.87 -5.59
C ARG A 299 -13.34 21.84 -6.77
N LYS A 300 -12.17 22.44 -7.01
CA LYS A 300 -11.93 23.32 -8.16
C LYS A 300 -12.15 22.56 -9.48
N LYS A 301 -11.66 21.32 -9.59
CA LYS A 301 -11.86 20.46 -10.77
C LYS A 301 -13.34 20.13 -11.00
N GLU A 302 -14.11 19.93 -9.93
CA GLU A 302 -15.55 19.68 -9.97
C GLU A 302 -16.40 20.95 -10.21
N GLY A 303 -15.77 22.12 -10.38
CA GLY A 303 -16.47 23.39 -10.59
C GLY A 303 -17.04 24.02 -9.31
N LEU A 304 -16.58 23.58 -8.14
CA LEU A 304 -17.07 23.99 -6.82
C LEU A 304 -16.12 24.97 -6.09
N GLY A 305 -15.16 25.60 -6.77
CA GLY A 305 -14.14 26.49 -6.16
C GLY A 305 -13.69 27.65 -7.04
N THR A 306 -13.13 28.70 -6.41
CA THR A 306 -12.60 29.90 -7.09
C THR A 306 -11.19 29.68 -7.63
N VAL A 307 -10.90 30.27 -8.79
CA VAL A 307 -9.64 30.10 -9.51
C VAL A 307 -8.67 31.22 -9.11
N GLU A 308 -7.69 30.93 -8.26
CA GLU A 308 -6.41 31.64 -8.34
C GLU A 308 -5.46 30.85 -9.26
N PRO A 309 -4.81 31.52 -10.23
CA PRO A 309 -3.78 30.89 -11.05
C PRO A 309 -2.52 30.65 -10.20
N GLU A 310 -2.01 29.41 -10.18
CA GLU A 310 -0.68 29.14 -9.61
C GLU A 310 0.36 29.97 -10.38
N SER A 311 0.99 30.92 -9.68
CA SER A 311 2.15 31.64 -10.19
C SER A 311 3.33 30.68 -10.29
N ASN A 312 3.63 30.22 -11.52
CA ASN A 312 4.84 29.43 -11.82
C ASN A 312 6.09 30.32 -12.03
N LEU A 313 6.03 31.59 -11.64
CA LEU A 313 7.16 32.51 -11.73
C LEU A 313 8.18 32.16 -10.64
N TRP A 314 9.40 31.81 -11.05
CA TRP A 314 10.54 31.65 -10.16
C TRP A 314 11.26 32.98 -10.04
N ASP A 315 11.31 33.53 -8.84
CA ASP A 315 11.98 34.78 -8.48
C ASP A 315 13.26 34.54 -7.64
N GLY A 316 13.61 33.28 -7.37
CA GLY A 316 14.80 32.90 -6.62
C GLY A 316 16.09 32.83 -7.46
N GLU A 317 17.12 32.21 -6.88
CA GLU A 317 18.46 32.16 -7.48
C GLU A 317 18.53 31.40 -8.81
N ILE A 318 19.51 31.76 -9.63
CA ILE A 318 19.83 31.11 -10.90
C ILE A 318 21.27 30.61 -10.83
N TRP A 319 21.46 29.30 -11.06
CA TRP A 319 22.76 28.63 -10.93
C TRP A 319 23.20 27.99 -12.24
N LYS A 320 24.52 28.04 -12.49
CA LYS A 320 25.19 27.17 -13.47
C LYS A 320 25.50 25.81 -12.86
N THR A 321 25.74 24.80 -13.69
CA THR A 321 26.06 23.43 -13.26
C THR A 321 27.19 23.34 -12.23
N ASN A 322 28.22 24.18 -12.35
CA ASN A 322 29.35 24.18 -11.40
C ASN A 322 28.92 24.66 -10.00
N GLN A 323 28.05 25.66 -9.90
CA GLN A 323 27.52 26.15 -8.62
C GLN A 323 26.67 25.08 -7.93
N VAL A 324 25.92 24.29 -8.71
CA VAL A 324 25.15 23.15 -8.16
C VAL A 324 26.07 22.08 -7.59
N LYS A 325 27.17 21.74 -8.29
CA LYS A 325 28.16 20.77 -7.81
C LYS A 325 28.83 21.23 -6.51
N GLU A 326 29.13 22.52 -6.40
CA GLU A 326 29.69 23.12 -5.19
C GLU A 326 28.68 23.09 -4.03
N PHE A 327 27.43 23.50 -4.27
CA PHE A 327 26.37 23.47 -3.28
C PHE A 327 26.04 22.04 -2.79
N ALA A 328 26.19 21.04 -3.68
CA ALA A 328 25.95 19.63 -3.37
C ALA A 328 26.99 19.00 -2.43
N GLN A 329 28.09 19.68 -2.08
CA GLN A 329 29.06 19.15 -1.13
C GLN A 329 28.42 18.91 0.24
N GLY A 330 28.32 17.64 0.64
CA GLY A 330 27.68 17.24 1.90
C GLY A 330 26.14 17.25 1.88
N ARG A 331 25.52 17.61 0.75
CA ARG A 331 24.06 17.66 0.56
C ARG A 331 23.60 16.65 -0.48
N CYS A 332 22.33 16.28 -0.43
CA CYS A 332 21.69 15.47 -1.47
C CYS A 332 20.87 16.39 -2.37
N ILE A 333 21.46 16.81 -3.49
CA ILE A 333 20.80 17.68 -4.48
C ILE A 333 20.39 16.84 -5.67
N VAL A 334 19.14 16.93 -6.11
CA VAL A 334 18.66 16.34 -7.37
C VAL A 334 18.27 17.45 -8.34
N VAL A 335 18.44 17.21 -9.64
CA VAL A 335 18.00 18.17 -10.67
C VAL A 335 16.72 17.67 -11.31
N ILE A 336 15.64 18.42 -11.11
CA ILE A 336 14.30 18.09 -11.62
C ILE A 336 13.68 19.34 -12.26
N ASP A 337 13.13 19.22 -13.46
CA ASP A 337 12.52 20.27 -14.27
C ASP A 337 13.43 21.50 -14.47
N SER A 338 14.73 21.26 -14.64
CA SER A 338 15.76 22.33 -14.68
C SER A 338 15.86 23.13 -13.37
N PHE A 339 15.50 22.56 -12.23
CA PHE A 339 15.75 23.15 -10.91
C PHE A 339 16.69 22.28 -10.09
N ALA A 340 17.59 22.90 -9.34
CA ALA A 340 18.28 22.25 -8.25
C ALA A 340 17.33 22.14 -7.05
N VAL A 341 17.14 20.93 -6.55
CA VAL A 341 16.22 20.60 -5.46
C VAL A 341 17.01 20.01 -4.31
N ASP A 342 16.99 20.66 -3.15
CA ASP A 342 17.65 20.15 -1.95
C ASP A 342 16.74 19.15 -1.21
N VAL A 343 17.00 17.87 -1.43
CA VAL A 343 16.25 16.77 -0.80
C VAL A 343 16.91 16.25 0.48
N THR A 344 17.99 16.89 0.94
CA THR A 344 18.69 16.53 2.20
C THR A 344 17.73 16.41 3.39
N PRO A 345 16.88 17.40 3.71
CA PRO A 345 15.95 17.28 4.84
C PRO A 345 14.86 16.23 4.61
N TYR A 346 14.60 15.86 3.35
CA TYR A 346 13.53 14.95 2.97
C TYR A 346 13.97 13.47 2.87
N LEU A 347 15.26 13.17 3.00
CA LEU A 347 15.81 11.81 2.85
C LEU A 347 15.10 10.77 3.74
N GLY A 348 14.81 11.11 5.01
CA GLY A 348 14.13 10.22 5.95
C GLY A 348 12.61 10.06 5.71
N GLU A 349 12.04 10.99 4.95
CA GLU A 349 10.60 11.11 4.69
C GLU A 349 10.19 10.70 3.27
N HIS A 350 11.16 10.46 2.38
CA HIS A 350 10.89 10.04 1.02
C HIS A 350 10.26 8.63 0.95
N PRO A 351 9.08 8.47 0.31
CA PRO A 351 8.39 7.18 0.13
C PRO A 351 9.26 6.07 -0.47
N GLY A 352 10.06 6.39 -1.49
CA GLY A 352 10.94 5.44 -2.17
C GLY A 352 12.29 5.19 -1.46
N GLY A 353 12.48 5.72 -0.25
CA GLY A 353 13.71 5.55 0.54
C GLY A 353 14.83 6.52 0.17
N ALA A 354 15.79 6.69 1.09
CA ALA A 354 16.91 7.62 0.96
C ALA A 354 17.93 7.17 -0.10
N ASN A 355 18.12 5.85 -0.27
CA ASN A 355 19.08 5.29 -1.21
C ASN A 355 18.74 5.65 -2.67
N LEU A 356 17.44 5.70 -2.99
CA LEU A 356 16.99 6.09 -4.32
C LEU A 356 17.34 7.56 -4.61
N LEU A 357 17.13 8.46 -3.64
CA LEU A 357 17.48 9.88 -3.80
C LEU A 357 19.00 10.07 -3.97
N ARG A 358 19.81 9.40 -3.15
CA ARG A 358 21.28 9.44 -3.25
C ARG A 358 21.79 8.92 -4.59
N LYS A 359 21.12 7.93 -5.18
CA LYS A 359 21.47 7.38 -6.51
C LYS A 359 21.32 8.40 -7.63
N TYR A 360 20.39 9.35 -7.49
CA TYR A 360 20.10 10.39 -8.48
C TYR A 360 20.69 11.75 -8.13
N SER A 361 21.47 11.84 -7.05
CA SER A 361 21.95 13.14 -6.58
C SER A 361 23.25 13.56 -7.27
N VAL A 362 23.42 14.87 -7.41
CA VAL A 362 24.67 15.50 -7.83
C VAL A 362 25.76 15.16 -6.81
N GLY A 363 26.95 14.76 -7.28
CA GLY A 363 28.11 14.47 -6.44
C GLY A 363 28.12 13.10 -5.74
N LEU A 364 26.99 12.66 -5.14
CA LEU A 364 26.95 11.37 -4.42
C LEU A 364 26.64 10.15 -5.30
N SER A 365 26.10 10.36 -6.50
CA SER A 365 25.78 9.26 -7.44
C SER A 365 27.03 8.58 -8.02
N GLY A 366 28.18 9.26 -7.99
CA GLY A 366 29.45 8.80 -8.56
C GLY A 366 29.47 8.68 -10.11
N ASP A 367 28.36 9.00 -10.78
CA ASP A 367 28.14 8.79 -12.21
C ASP A 367 27.35 9.98 -12.79
N ILE A 368 28.01 10.76 -13.66
CA ILE A 368 27.43 11.99 -14.23
C ILE A 368 26.18 11.69 -15.06
N ASP A 369 26.08 10.51 -15.67
CA ASP A 369 24.94 10.17 -16.53
C ASP A 369 23.70 9.75 -15.74
N LYS A 370 23.83 9.47 -14.44
CA LYS A 370 22.72 9.03 -13.59
C LYS A 370 21.92 10.18 -13.00
N TRP A 371 22.56 11.23 -12.48
CA TRP A 371 21.82 12.37 -11.90
C TRP A 371 21.08 13.18 -12.98
N CYS A 372 21.59 13.22 -14.22
CA CYS A 372 20.88 13.78 -15.39
C CYS A 372 19.59 13.02 -15.74
N LYS A 373 19.39 11.81 -15.21
CA LYS A 373 18.18 11.00 -15.41
C LYS A 373 17.16 11.14 -14.27
N ALA A 374 17.38 12.06 -13.33
CA ALA A 374 16.44 12.30 -12.23
C ALA A 374 15.06 12.73 -12.75
N ASP A 375 15.02 13.58 -13.78
CA ASP A 375 13.76 13.96 -14.46
C ASP A 375 13.01 12.78 -15.04
N TRP A 376 13.71 11.94 -15.81
CA TRP A 376 13.13 10.72 -16.34
C TRP A 376 12.62 9.81 -15.22
N ALA A 377 13.39 9.64 -14.14
CA ALA A 377 12.99 8.80 -13.02
C ALA A 377 11.75 9.36 -12.28
N PHE A 378 11.65 10.68 -12.18
CA PHE A 378 10.58 11.39 -11.47
C PHE A 378 9.26 11.47 -12.27
N SER A 379 9.36 11.56 -13.60
CA SER A 379 8.22 11.81 -14.50
C SER A 379 7.76 10.57 -15.27
N GLY A 380 7.82 9.39 -14.64
CA GLY A 380 7.24 8.15 -15.19
C GLY A 380 8.23 7.08 -15.65
N GLY A 381 9.53 7.38 -15.72
CA GLY A 381 10.56 6.40 -16.03
C GLY A 381 10.79 5.37 -14.92
N MET A 382 10.71 5.81 -13.67
CA MET A 382 10.75 4.92 -12.49
C MET A 382 9.51 5.01 -11.62
N ASN A 383 8.97 6.21 -11.44
CA ASN A 383 7.74 6.47 -10.72
C ASN A 383 7.04 7.64 -11.39
N ASN A 384 5.72 7.58 -11.54
CA ASN A 384 4.96 8.76 -11.95
C ASN A 384 4.48 9.45 -10.66
N HIS A 385 5.24 10.44 -10.19
CA HIS A 385 4.96 11.08 -8.90
C HIS A 385 3.59 11.77 -8.90
N SER A 386 2.90 11.76 -7.76
CA SER A 386 1.61 12.41 -7.59
C SER A 386 1.70 13.94 -7.64
N ARG A 387 0.58 14.63 -7.81
CA ARG A 387 0.46 16.09 -7.68
C ARG A 387 1.06 16.59 -6.37
N ALA A 388 0.75 15.91 -5.26
CA ALA A 388 1.29 16.24 -3.94
C ALA A 388 2.83 16.14 -3.90
N ALA A 389 3.40 15.09 -4.50
CA ALA A 389 4.85 14.93 -4.59
C ALA A 389 5.51 15.98 -5.50
N ARG A 390 4.88 16.34 -6.63
CA ARG A 390 5.34 17.44 -7.50
C ARG A 390 5.36 18.78 -6.78
N ARG A 391 4.32 19.10 -6.01
CA ARG A 391 4.28 20.32 -5.19
C ARG A 391 5.36 20.30 -4.11
N ARG A 392 5.54 19.18 -3.40
CA ARG A 392 6.61 19.03 -2.41
C ARG A 392 7.99 19.22 -3.04
N MET A 393 8.21 18.74 -4.26
CA MET A 393 9.43 19.01 -5.02
C MET A 393 9.59 20.52 -5.29
N ARG A 394 8.52 21.25 -5.64
CA ARG A 394 8.58 22.72 -5.82
C ARG A 394 9.01 23.46 -4.56
N GLU A 395 8.50 23.06 -3.39
CA GLU A 395 8.87 23.63 -2.09
C GLU A 395 10.35 23.44 -1.73
N LEU A 396 11.02 22.44 -2.32
CA LEU A 396 12.42 22.10 -2.05
C LEU A 396 13.39 22.67 -3.10
N ARG A 397 12.89 23.45 -4.07
CA ARG A 397 13.73 24.10 -5.08
C ARG A 397 14.59 25.17 -4.42
N VAL A 398 15.88 25.17 -4.75
CA VAL A 398 16.85 26.15 -4.23
C VAL A 398 17.33 27.11 -5.32
N ALA A 399 17.40 26.64 -6.57
CA ALA A 399 17.80 27.48 -7.71
C ALA A 399 17.27 26.91 -9.03
N LYS A 400 17.08 27.80 -10.00
CA LYS A 400 16.84 27.44 -11.39
C LYS A 400 18.17 27.24 -12.12
N LEU A 401 18.28 26.16 -12.88
CA LEU A 401 19.46 25.88 -13.69
C LEU A 401 19.41 26.67 -14.99
N VAL A 402 20.54 27.27 -15.34
CA VAL A 402 20.79 27.81 -16.68
C VAL A 402 22.08 27.19 -17.20
N ASP A 403 22.04 26.75 -18.46
CA ASP A 403 23.20 26.14 -19.15
C ASP A 403 24.38 27.11 -19.27
#